data_AF-A0A9W8QT33-F1
#
_entry.id   AF-A0A9W8QT33-F1
#
_cell.length_a   1.000
_cell.length_b   1.000
_cell.length_c   1.000
_cell.angle_alpha   90.00
_cell.angle_beta   90.00
_cell.angle_gamma   90.00
#
_symmetry.space_group_name_H-M   'P 1'
#
loop_
_entity.id
_entity.type
_entity.pdbx_description
1 polymer ?
#
loop_
_entity_poly.entity_id
_entity_poly.type
_entity_poly.pdbx_seq_one_letter_code
_entity_poly.pdbx_strand_id
1 'polypeptide(L)'
;MAGFQNQVHSFRELLPEAIKFPDVPEPASTEWEHYSRGRYYRVLELVHRPFVFMAIHDPTCSPAIQALAKEGLESGLKYLQHSQTSHRHHGLWLQLRNQVRISSLLLAASTIPHFTMPDGWYAGISRTLATLDYWSCEFPSCKSYRDVILTLSAPHLGNLEGGTPMSYS
;
A
#
# COMPACT_ATOMS: atom_id res chain seq x y z
N MET A 1 16.14 4.37 14.73
CA MET A 1 15.06 4.40 13.73
C MET A 1 15.18 5.59 12.80
N ALA A 2 15.27 6.82 13.34
CA ALA A 2 15.65 8.02 12.58
C ALA A 2 16.87 7.79 11.69
N GLY A 3 17.90 7.07 12.17
CA GLY A 3 19.07 6.73 11.35
C GLY A 3 18.77 5.93 10.06
N PHE A 4 17.81 4.99 10.09
CA PHE A 4 17.50 4.18 8.90
C PHE A 4 16.59 4.93 7.91
N GLN A 5 15.56 5.62 8.40
CA GLN A 5 14.75 6.50 7.55
C GLN A 5 15.62 7.58 6.90
N ASN A 6 16.50 8.22 7.67
CA ASN A 6 17.45 9.20 7.15
C ASN A 6 18.36 8.59 6.08
N GLN A 7 18.81 7.34 6.23
CA GLN A 7 19.61 6.66 5.20
C GLN A 7 18.80 6.42 3.92
N VAL A 8 17.53 6.00 4.02
CA VAL A 8 16.66 5.77 2.84
C VAL A 8 16.33 7.08 2.13
N HIS A 9 16.05 8.15 2.88
CA HIS A 9 15.84 9.49 2.32
C HIS A 9 17.13 10.05 1.71
N SER A 10 18.25 9.95 2.41
CA SER A 10 19.56 10.39 1.92
C SER A 10 19.95 9.63 0.65
N PHE A 11 19.69 8.32 0.58
CA PHE A 11 19.89 7.54 -0.63
C PHE A 11 19.17 8.18 -1.82
N ARG A 12 17.88 8.49 -1.69
CA ARG A 12 17.10 9.14 -2.75
C ARG A 12 17.62 10.54 -3.09
N GLU A 13 17.99 11.33 -2.09
CA GLU A 13 18.46 12.70 -2.31
C GLU A 13 19.83 12.79 -2.96
N LEU A 14 20.69 11.80 -2.70
CA LEU A 14 22.06 11.71 -3.24
C LEU A 14 22.14 11.02 -4.60
N LEU A 15 21.01 10.60 -5.18
CA LEU A 15 20.99 10.07 -6.55
C LEU A 15 21.41 11.16 -7.55
N PRO A 16 22.22 10.83 -8.57
CA PRO A 16 22.45 11.71 -9.71
C PRO A 16 21.14 12.14 -10.35
N GLU A 17 21.03 13.40 -10.80
CA GLU A 17 19.78 13.95 -11.38
C GLU A 17 19.20 13.10 -12.52
N ALA A 18 20.05 12.44 -13.32
CA ALA A 18 19.62 11.55 -14.40
C ALA A 18 18.81 10.32 -13.92
N ILE A 19 18.93 9.93 -12.66
CA ILE A 19 18.23 8.78 -12.06
C ILE A 19 17.50 9.15 -10.75
N LYS A 20 17.44 10.45 -10.42
CA LYS A 20 16.70 10.94 -9.26
C LYS A 20 15.21 10.96 -9.59
N PHE A 21 14.38 10.46 -8.67
CA PHE A 21 12.95 10.31 -8.88
C PHE A 21 12.13 11.09 -7.84
N PRO A 22 10.93 11.58 -8.20
CA PRO A 22 10.04 12.26 -7.26
C PRO A 22 9.43 11.26 -6.25
N ASP A 23 9.25 11.68 -5.00
CA ASP A 23 8.45 10.92 -4.01
C ASP A 23 6.99 11.39 -4.09
N VAL A 24 6.27 10.83 -5.05
CA VAL A 24 4.89 11.19 -5.35
C VAL A 24 4.07 9.94 -5.66
N PRO A 25 2.77 9.89 -5.28
CA PRO A 25 1.95 8.69 -5.37
C PRO A 25 1.56 8.33 -6.81
N GLU A 26 1.73 9.24 -7.77
CA GLU A 26 1.34 9.02 -9.15
C GLU A 26 2.13 7.88 -9.78
N PRO A 27 1.50 7.11 -10.69
CA PRO A 27 2.19 6.07 -11.41
C PRO A 27 3.44 6.57 -12.13
N ALA A 28 4.46 5.72 -12.20
CA ALA A 28 5.71 6.13 -12.80
C ALA A 28 5.61 6.36 -14.31
N SER A 29 6.40 7.30 -14.86
CA SER A 29 6.35 7.61 -16.29
C SER A 29 7.25 6.69 -17.13
N THR A 30 8.31 6.18 -16.50
CA THR A 30 9.30 5.30 -17.12
C THR A 30 9.49 4.02 -16.31
N GLU A 31 10.03 2.98 -16.95
CA GLU A 31 10.29 1.70 -16.28
C GLU A 31 11.33 1.84 -15.15
N TRP A 32 12.38 2.66 -15.33
CA TRP A 32 13.38 2.85 -14.28
C TRP A 32 12.80 3.58 -13.06
N GLU A 33 11.96 4.59 -13.27
CA GLU A 33 11.27 5.28 -12.17
C GLU A 33 10.34 4.33 -11.42
N HIS A 34 9.65 3.46 -12.14
CA HIS A 34 8.77 2.44 -11.57
C HIS A 34 9.55 1.54 -10.61
N TYR A 35 10.70 1.02 -11.05
CA TYR A 35 11.55 0.19 -10.20
C TYR A 35 12.11 0.94 -9.00
N SER A 36 12.66 2.12 -9.22
CA SER A 36 13.32 2.89 -8.17
C SER A 36 12.34 3.33 -7.09
N ARG A 37 11.16 3.86 -7.48
CA ARG A 37 10.09 4.22 -6.55
C ARG A 37 9.51 3.01 -5.84
N GLY A 38 9.20 1.95 -6.58
CA GLY A 38 8.65 0.72 -5.99
C GLY A 38 9.59 0.12 -4.95
N ARG A 39 10.90 0.12 -5.20
CA ARG A 39 11.91 -0.32 -4.22
C ARG A 39 11.98 0.61 -3.02
N TYR A 40 12.01 1.92 -3.24
CA TYR A 40 12.04 2.93 -2.18
C TYR A 40 10.85 2.78 -1.22
N TYR A 41 9.62 2.74 -1.74
CA TYR A 41 8.42 2.54 -0.92
C TYR A 41 8.40 1.18 -0.22
N ARG A 42 8.89 0.13 -0.90
CA ARG A 42 8.96 -1.20 -0.29
C ARG A 42 9.93 -1.24 0.88
N VAL A 43 11.08 -0.59 0.80
CA VAL A 43 12.06 -0.53 1.88
C VAL A 43 11.47 0.25 3.06
N LEU A 44 10.89 1.42 2.81
CA LEU A 44 10.22 2.20 3.86
C LEU A 44 9.15 1.36 4.55
N GLU A 45 8.26 0.73 3.80
CA GLU A 45 7.20 -0.10 4.37
C GLU A 45 7.77 -1.29 5.18
N LEU A 46 8.83 -1.95 4.72
CA LEU A 46 9.46 -3.06 5.46
C LEU A 46 10.04 -2.64 6.81
N VAL A 47 10.67 -1.46 6.87
CA VAL A 47 11.27 -0.92 8.09
C VAL A 47 10.21 -0.60 9.13
N HIS A 48 9.04 -0.14 8.68
CA HIS A 48 7.95 0.22 9.57
C HIS A 48 7.06 -0.96 9.96
N ARG A 49 7.13 -2.07 9.24
CA ARG A 49 6.24 -3.22 9.42
C ARG A 49 6.19 -3.77 10.85
N PRO A 50 7.28 -3.83 11.64
CA PRO A 50 7.18 -4.23 13.04
C PRO A 50 6.27 -3.31 13.87
N PHE A 51 6.25 -2.01 13.59
CA PHE A 51 5.38 -1.05 14.30
C PHE A 51 3.93 -1.20 13.87
N VAL A 52 3.67 -1.42 12.57
CA VAL A 52 2.33 -1.77 12.08
C VAL A 52 1.82 -3.04 12.76
N PHE A 53 2.66 -4.06 12.87
CA PHE A 53 2.31 -5.28 13.60
C PHE A 53 1.97 -5.00 15.06
N MET A 54 2.82 -4.26 15.78
CA MET A 54 2.57 -3.90 17.18
C MET A 54 1.27 -3.10 17.34
N ALA A 55 1.04 -2.09 16.50
CA ALA A 55 -0.16 -1.25 16.59
C ALA A 55 -1.46 -2.01 16.31
N ILE A 56 -1.40 -3.06 15.46
CA ILE A 56 -2.57 -3.93 15.20
C ILE A 56 -2.86 -4.85 16.39
N HIS A 57 -1.83 -5.34 17.08
CA HIS A 57 -1.98 -6.40 18.10
C HIS A 57 -1.99 -5.88 19.54
N ASP A 58 -1.50 -4.66 19.78
CA ASP A 58 -1.40 -4.06 21.11
C ASP A 58 -2.07 -2.67 21.12
N PRO A 59 -3.34 -2.58 21.60
CA PRO A 59 -4.04 -1.32 21.76
C PRO A 59 -3.40 -0.35 22.75
N THR A 60 -2.47 -0.82 23.58
CA THR A 60 -1.76 -0.02 24.59
C THR A 60 -0.42 0.50 24.07
N CYS A 61 -0.08 0.22 22.81
CA CYS A 61 1.19 0.63 22.24
C CYS A 61 1.36 2.15 22.31
N SER A 62 2.59 2.59 22.60
CA SER A 62 2.88 4.01 22.80
C SER A 62 2.53 4.87 21.56
N PRO A 63 2.19 6.16 21.74
CA PRO A 63 1.92 7.06 20.63
C PRO A 63 3.04 7.13 19.58
N ALA A 64 4.31 6.94 20.01
CA ALA A 64 5.45 6.87 19.09
C ALA A 64 5.36 5.66 18.15
N ILE A 65 4.94 4.49 18.65
CA ILE A 65 4.74 3.29 17.81
C ILE A 65 3.58 3.52 16.84
N GLN A 66 2.50 4.15 17.29
CA GLN A 66 1.35 4.46 16.44
C GLN A 66 1.73 5.41 15.29
N ALA A 67 2.54 6.43 15.56
CA ALA A 67 3.05 7.34 14.54
C ALA A 67 3.89 6.61 13.48
N LEU A 68 4.81 5.74 13.92
CA LEU A 68 5.65 4.95 13.02
C LEU A 68 4.87 3.91 12.21
N ALA A 69 3.84 3.32 12.82
CA ALA A 69 2.92 2.45 12.11
C ALA A 69 2.17 3.22 11.02
N LYS A 70 1.74 4.46 11.30
CA LYS A 70 1.06 5.32 10.32
C LYS A 70 1.96 5.61 9.12
N GLU A 71 3.22 6.00 9.36
CA GLU A 71 4.22 6.20 8.29
C GLU A 71 4.45 4.93 7.46
N GLY A 72 4.41 3.76 8.10
CA GLY A 72 4.46 2.46 7.44
C GLY A 72 3.28 2.21 6.50
N LEU A 73 2.06 2.52 6.95
CA LEU A 73 0.87 2.38 6.12
C LEU A 73 0.84 3.40 4.97
N GLU A 74 1.29 4.63 5.19
CA GLU A 74 1.44 5.64 4.14
C GLU A 74 2.44 5.19 3.06
N SER A 75 3.57 4.62 3.48
CA SER A 75 4.56 4.03 2.57
C SER A 75 3.98 2.85 1.78
N GLY A 76 3.19 2.00 2.45
CA GLY A 76 2.44 0.93 1.81
C GLY A 76 1.44 1.45 0.78
N LEU A 77 0.68 2.49 1.12
CA LEU A 77 -0.29 3.09 0.21
C LEU A 77 0.39 3.70 -1.03
N LYS A 78 1.52 4.42 -0.86
CA LYS A 78 2.34 4.88 -1.99
C LYS A 78 2.81 3.72 -2.87
N TYR A 79 3.15 2.58 -2.27
CA TYR A 79 3.45 1.36 -3.03
C TYR A 79 2.24 0.83 -3.83
N LEU A 80 1.01 0.94 -3.34
CA LEU A 80 -0.17 0.58 -4.14
C LEU A 80 -0.45 1.60 -5.27
N GLN A 81 -0.18 2.88 -5.03
CA GLN A 81 -0.53 3.97 -5.94
C GLN A 81 0.48 4.15 -7.09
N HIS A 82 1.78 3.93 -6.85
CA HIS A 82 2.81 4.10 -7.89
C HIS A 82 2.71 3.07 -9.03
N SER A 83 2.04 1.94 -8.79
CA SER A 83 1.98 0.87 -9.78
C SER A 83 0.97 1.16 -10.88
N GLN A 84 1.43 1.03 -12.13
CA GLN A 84 0.53 1.01 -13.29
C GLN A 84 -0.15 -0.35 -13.43
N THR A 85 -1.47 -0.34 -13.61
CA THR A 85 -2.31 -1.55 -13.71
C THR A 85 -1.84 -2.49 -14.83
N SER A 86 -1.55 -1.99 -16.02
CA SER A 86 -1.27 -2.79 -17.22
C SER A 86 0.21 -2.92 -17.57
N HIS A 87 1.12 -2.36 -16.75
CA HIS A 87 2.54 -2.37 -17.06
C HIS A 87 3.14 -3.76 -16.85
N ARG A 88 3.57 -4.41 -17.94
CA ARG A 88 4.24 -5.70 -17.91
C ARG A 88 5.74 -5.51 -17.67
N HIS A 89 6.28 -6.19 -16.67
CA HIS A 89 7.70 -6.12 -16.35
C HIS A 89 8.15 -7.39 -15.59
N HIS A 90 9.47 -7.67 -15.54
CA HIS A 90 9.99 -8.94 -15.01
C HIS A 90 9.69 -9.18 -13.52
N GLY A 91 9.40 -8.12 -12.77
CA GLY A 91 9.04 -8.16 -11.35
C GLY A 91 7.55 -8.22 -11.06
N LEU A 92 6.68 -8.26 -12.09
CA LEU A 92 5.23 -8.06 -11.95
C LEU A 92 4.59 -9.02 -10.95
N TRP A 93 4.84 -10.32 -11.03
CA TRP A 93 4.20 -11.30 -10.15
C TRP A 93 4.58 -11.11 -8.67
N LEU A 94 5.83 -10.68 -8.41
CA LEU A 94 6.26 -10.31 -7.07
C LEU A 94 5.58 -9.01 -6.59
N GLN A 95 5.40 -8.03 -7.48
CA GLN A 95 4.66 -6.81 -7.18
C GLN A 95 3.20 -7.11 -6.80
N LEU A 96 2.49 -7.95 -7.57
CA LEU A 96 1.11 -8.32 -7.25
C LEU A 96 1.01 -8.99 -5.87
N ARG A 97 1.94 -9.89 -5.53
CA ARG A 97 2.03 -10.49 -4.18
C ARG A 97 2.27 -9.45 -3.09
N ASN A 98 3.09 -8.44 -3.34
CA ASN A 98 3.33 -7.36 -2.39
C ASN A 98 2.08 -6.48 -2.22
N GLN A 99 1.37 -6.17 -3.31
CA GLN A 99 0.14 -5.39 -3.27
C GLN A 99 -0.90 -6.08 -2.38
N VAL A 100 -1.11 -7.39 -2.54
CA VAL A 100 -2.03 -8.17 -1.70
C VAL A 100 -1.68 -8.05 -0.23
N ARG A 101 -0.40 -8.25 0.11
CA ARG A 101 0.09 -8.13 1.50
C ARG A 101 -0.18 -6.75 2.08
N ILE A 102 0.11 -5.70 1.31
CA ILE A 102 -0.06 -4.31 1.76
C ILE A 102 -1.55 -3.99 1.90
N SER A 103 -2.41 -4.43 0.96
CA SER A 103 -3.85 -4.32 1.10
C SER A 103 -4.36 -5.04 2.35
N SER A 104 -3.87 -6.23 2.66
CA SER A 104 -4.21 -6.94 3.91
C SER A 104 -3.77 -6.18 5.16
N LEU A 105 -2.60 -5.54 5.15
CA LEU A 105 -2.13 -4.72 6.28
C LEU A 105 -3.00 -3.47 6.48
N LEU A 106 -3.37 -2.79 5.39
CA LEU A 106 -4.28 -1.64 5.44
C LEU A 106 -5.66 -2.05 5.98
N LEU A 107 -6.21 -3.18 5.51
CA LEU A 107 -7.49 -3.71 5.99
C LEU A 107 -7.44 -4.16 7.45
N ALA A 108 -6.33 -4.75 7.89
CA ALA A 108 -6.18 -5.12 9.29
C ALA A 108 -6.11 -3.87 10.17
N ALA A 109 -5.30 -2.88 9.79
CA ALA A 109 -5.19 -1.62 10.53
C ALA A 109 -6.51 -0.84 10.60
N SER A 110 -7.33 -0.88 9.55
CA SER A 110 -8.63 -0.17 9.54
C SER A 110 -9.65 -0.76 10.51
N THR A 111 -9.43 -1.98 11.01
CA THR A 111 -10.27 -2.56 12.08
C THR A 111 -9.91 -2.06 13.48
N ILE A 112 -8.83 -1.29 13.62
CA ILE A 112 -8.32 -0.82 14.91
C ILE A 112 -8.86 0.58 15.21
N PRO A 113 -9.71 0.77 16.24
CA PRO A 113 -10.45 2.02 16.44
C PRO A 113 -9.61 3.27 16.68
N HIS A 114 -8.41 3.12 17.24
CA HIS A 114 -7.51 4.23 17.57
C HIS A 114 -6.48 4.51 16.47
N PHE A 115 -6.58 3.81 15.33
CA PHE A 115 -5.62 3.95 14.25
C PHE A 115 -6.12 4.92 13.18
N THR A 116 -5.41 6.02 12.96
CA THR A 116 -5.72 6.94 11.86
C THR A 116 -5.22 6.36 10.54
N MET A 117 -6.16 5.98 9.69
CA MET A 117 -5.84 5.45 8.36
C MET A 117 -5.29 6.55 7.43
N PRO A 118 -4.35 6.23 6.52
CA PRO A 118 -3.89 7.16 5.50
C PRO A 118 -5.03 7.58 4.55
N ASP A 119 -5.03 8.85 4.14
CA ASP A 119 -6.03 9.34 3.19
C ASP A 119 -6.01 8.58 1.87
N GLY A 120 -7.19 8.20 1.37
CA GLY A 120 -7.32 7.44 0.11
C GLY A 120 -6.91 5.97 0.19
N TRP A 121 -6.69 5.40 1.38
CA TRP A 121 -6.31 4.00 1.54
C TRP A 121 -7.24 3.01 0.83
N TYR A 122 -8.56 3.23 0.94
CA TYR A 122 -9.56 2.35 0.34
C TYR A 122 -9.52 2.41 -1.19
N ALA A 123 -9.30 3.61 -1.76
CA ALA A 123 -9.10 3.76 -3.21
C ALA A 123 -7.84 3.02 -3.70
N GLY A 124 -6.78 2.97 -2.90
CA GLY A 124 -5.61 2.14 -3.16
C GLY A 124 -5.92 0.64 -3.22
N ILE A 125 -6.79 0.15 -2.33
CA ILE A 125 -7.27 -1.24 -2.34
C ILE A 125 -8.13 -1.51 -3.57
N SER A 126 -9.08 -0.62 -3.90
CA SER A 126 -9.92 -0.75 -5.10
C SER A 126 -9.08 -0.83 -6.39
N ARG A 127 -8.03 -0.01 -6.49
CA ARG A 127 -7.06 -0.08 -7.59
C ARG A 127 -6.30 -1.40 -7.63
N THR A 128 -5.95 -1.94 -6.47
CA THR A 128 -5.28 -3.25 -6.35
C THR A 128 -6.20 -4.36 -6.85
N LEU A 129 -7.47 -4.36 -6.44
CA LEU A 129 -8.46 -5.32 -6.93
C LEU A 129 -8.60 -5.27 -8.45
N ALA A 130 -8.70 -4.07 -9.03
CA ALA A 130 -8.75 -3.90 -10.49
C ALA A 130 -7.48 -4.40 -11.19
N THR A 131 -6.31 -4.23 -10.56
CA THR A 131 -5.03 -4.74 -11.08
C THR A 131 -4.97 -6.26 -11.05
N LEU A 132 -5.42 -6.89 -9.96
CA LEU A 132 -5.51 -8.35 -9.86
C LEU A 132 -6.48 -8.91 -10.90
N ASP A 133 -7.63 -8.26 -11.10
CA ASP A 133 -8.61 -8.64 -12.12
C ASP A 133 -8.01 -8.59 -13.52
N TYR A 134 -7.31 -7.50 -13.85
CA TYR A 134 -6.63 -7.33 -15.14
C TYR A 134 -5.64 -8.47 -15.43
N TRP A 135 -4.80 -8.83 -14.47
CA TRP A 135 -3.76 -9.87 -14.65
C TRP A 135 -4.26 -11.30 -14.45
N SER A 136 -5.53 -11.50 -14.08
CA SER A 136 -6.05 -12.83 -13.70
C SER A 136 -6.06 -13.86 -14.83
N CYS A 137 -6.05 -13.40 -16.09
CA CYS A 137 -5.96 -14.28 -17.26
C CYS A 137 -4.54 -14.83 -17.46
N GLU A 138 -3.51 -14.04 -17.16
CA GLU A 138 -2.10 -14.42 -17.34
C GLU A 138 -1.49 -15.05 -16.08
N PHE A 139 -1.98 -14.64 -14.90
CA PHE A 139 -1.54 -15.16 -13.62
C PHE A 139 -2.74 -15.57 -12.76
N PRO A 140 -3.19 -16.83 -12.88
CA PRO A 140 -4.43 -17.29 -12.23
C PRO A 140 -4.45 -17.12 -10.69
N SER A 141 -3.29 -17.08 -10.03
CA SER A 141 -3.21 -16.80 -8.59
C SER A 141 -3.80 -15.45 -8.19
N CYS A 142 -3.92 -14.49 -9.11
CA CYS A 142 -4.60 -13.22 -8.87
C CYS A 142 -6.05 -13.39 -8.41
N LYS A 143 -6.74 -14.46 -8.83
CA LYS A 143 -8.11 -14.76 -8.38
C LYS A 143 -8.13 -15.01 -6.88
N SER A 144 -7.29 -15.94 -6.40
CA SER A 144 -7.17 -16.22 -4.97
C SER A 144 -6.72 -15.01 -4.16
N TYR A 145 -5.82 -14.20 -4.72
CA TYR A 145 -5.36 -12.95 -4.10
C TYR A 145 -6.49 -11.94 -3.92
N ARG A 146 -7.33 -11.79 -4.95
CA ARG A 146 -8.51 -10.93 -4.91
C ARG A 146 -9.51 -11.42 -3.86
N ASP A 147 -9.75 -12.73 -3.82
CA ASP A 147 -10.67 -13.35 -2.84
C ASP A 147 -10.23 -13.09 -1.39
N VAL A 148 -8.92 -13.14 -1.12
CA VAL A 148 -8.37 -12.78 0.19
C VAL A 148 -8.68 -11.31 0.55
N ILE A 149 -8.44 -10.37 -0.37
CA ILE A 149 -8.72 -8.95 -0.13
C ILE A 149 -10.22 -8.73 0.11
N LEU A 150 -11.08 -9.34 -0.70
CA LEU A 150 -12.53 -9.21 -0.56
C LEU A 150 -13.03 -9.77 0.78
N THR A 151 -12.54 -10.96 1.16
CA THR A 151 -12.86 -11.58 2.44
C THR A 151 -12.50 -10.68 3.63
N LEU A 152 -11.31 -10.06 3.60
CA LEU A 152 -10.87 -9.12 4.62
C LEU A 152 -11.65 -7.80 4.61
N SER A 153 -12.18 -7.38 3.45
CA SER A 153 -12.98 -6.17 3.31
C SER A 153 -14.45 -6.31 3.69
N ALA A 154 -14.97 -7.53 3.86
CA ALA A 154 -16.38 -7.78 4.16
C ALA A 154 -16.97 -6.95 5.33
N PRO A 155 -16.25 -6.74 6.46
CA PRO A 155 -16.73 -5.87 7.54
C PRO A 155 -16.91 -4.39 7.14
N HIS A 156 -16.23 -3.94 6.09
CA HIS A 156 -16.25 -2.56 5.61
C HIS A 156 -17.35 -2.30 4.57
N LEU A 157 -17.71 -3.32 3.78
CA LEU A 157 -18.78 -3.24 2.78
C LEU A 157 -20.16 -3.07 3.44
N GLY A 158 -20.41 -3.74 4.57
CA GLY A 158 -21.65 -3.57 5.33
C GLY A 158 -21.85 -2.17 5.94
N ASN A 159 -20.75 -1.44 6.19
CA ASN A 159 -20.80 -0.08 6.72
C ASN A 159 -20.99 0.99 5.62
N LEU A 160 -20.66 0.69 4.36
CA LEU A 160 -20.88 1.60 3.22
C LEU A 160 -22.33 1.55 2.72
N GLU A 161 -22.98 0.39 2.80
CA GLU A 161 -24.40 0.24 2.39
C GLU A 161 -25.40 0.85 3.40
N GLY A 162 -24.96 1.15 4.63
CA GLY A 162 -25.78 1.85 5.64
C GLY A 162 -25.84 3.38 5.46
N GLY A 163 -25.08 3.94 4.51
CA GLY A 163 -24.95 5.38 4.29
C GLY A 163 -25.78 5.90 3.11
N THR A 164 -27.11 5.96 3.27
CA THR A 164 -28.08 6.69 2.42
C THR A 164 -28.26 6.19 0.97
N PRO A 165 -29.50 5.91 0.52
CA PRO A 165 -29.77 5.61 -0.89
C PRO A 165 -29.57 6.85 -1.76
N MET A 166 -28.86 6.69 -2.89
CA MET A 166 -28.77 7.68 -3.96
C MET A 166 -30.18 8.05 -4.46
N SER A 167 -30.63 9.25 -4.12
CA SER A 167 -31.77 9.89 -4.76
C SER A 167 -31.30 10.43 -6.11
N TYR A 168 -31.79 9.83 -7.19
CA TYR A 168 -31.71 10.46 -8.51
C TYR A 168 -32.79 11.53 -8.59
N SER A 169 -32.36 12.79 -8.76
CA SER A 169 -33.20 13.88 -9.28
C SER A 169 -32.87 14.09 -10.74
#